data_AF-A0A3Q8V765-F1
#
_entry.id   AF-A0A3Q8V765-F1
#
_cell.length_a   1.000
_cell.length_b   1.000
_cell.length_c   1.000
_cell.angle_alpha   90.00
_cell.angle_beta   90.00
_cell.angle_gamma   90.00
#
_symmetry.space_group_name_H-M   'P 1'
#
loop_
_entity.id
_entity.type
_entity.pdbx_description
1 polymer ?
#
loop_
_entity_poly.entity_id
_entity_poly.type
_entity_poly.pdbx_seq_one_letter_code
_entity_poly.pdbx_strand_id
1 'polypeptide(L)'
;MRIHRTIAATATLALALGTAGLMASTVQAAPSAPSAAQATASVVVADGELWYKAAPGQQNKVTVDEEIDHRGKHDSYYVLTFHDRYAIDISADAAEDDGCAYPEEGDRTAVRCAVKIPENSDDSDSYDIDLGDKNDTATLAPDSQAWAGIYGGKGDDVIKASESALLHGGEGDDQLDGGGGPFGFGPWGDAGNDTLTHCSQDCFGGPGNDSLTGTGEANSLHGEDGNDVLRGKGGADVLFGGKGNDTLYGEAGDDALWGNSGDDVLWGGTGTDKLSGGPGRNELHQDRAFDV
;
A
#
# COMPACT_ATOMS: atom_id res chain seq x y z
N MET A 1 -0.07 -3.74 -49.10
CA MET A 1 -0.16 -4.63 -50.28
C MET A 1 0.31 -6.02 -49.84
N ARG A 2 -0.61 -6.99 -49.80
CA ARG A 2 -0.40 -8.46 -49.71
C ARG A 2 0.09 -9.04 -48.35
N ILE A 3 -0.37 -10.20 -47.85
CA ILE A 3 -1.35 -11.22 -48.27
C ILE A 3 -1.65 -12.08 -47.02
N HIS A 4 -2.92 -12.47 -46.81
CA HIS A 4 -3.36 -13.49 -45.86
C HIS A 4 -2.79 -14.89 -46.15
N ARG A 5 -2.60 -15.72 -45.11
CA ARG A 5 -2.57 -17.17 -45.28
C ARG A 5 -3.46 -17.88 -44.27
N THR A 6 -4.59 -18.32 -44.82
CA THR A 6 -5.55 -19.30 -44.33
C THR A 6 -4.90 -20.69 -44.23
N ILE A 7 -5.19 -21.43 -43.18
CA ILE A 7 -5.05 -22.89 -43.16
C ILE A 7 -6.43 -23.47 -42.85
N ALA A 8 -6.96 -24.21 -43.82
CA ALA A 8 -8.14 -25.03 -43.69
C ALA A 8 -7.73 -26.40 -43.16
N ALA A 9 -8.51 -26.96 -42.22
CA ALA A 9 -8.51 -28.38 -41.93
C ALA A 9 -9.94 -28.88 -41.99
N THR A 10 -10.23 -29.58 -43.08
CA THR A 10 -11.44 -30.38 -43.29
C THR A 10 -11.28 -31.73 -42.62
N ALA A 11 -12.25 -32.13 -41.80
CA ALA A 11 -12.51 -33.53 -41.51
C ALA A 11 -14.03 -33.76 -41.51
N THR A 12 -14.48 -34.54 -42.49
CA THR A 12 -15.85 -35.03 -42.61
C THR A 12 -15.82 -36.51 -42.27
N LEU A 13 -16.67 -36.97 -41.34
CA LEU A 13 -17.13 -38.36 -41.39
C LEU A 13 -18.58 -38.50 -40.87
N ALA A 14 -19.32 -39.28 -41.65
CA ALA A 14 -20.75 -39.59 -41.69
C ALA A 14 -21.35 -40.07 -40.36
N LEU A 15 -22.54 -39.57 -39.96
CA LEU A 15 -23.90 -40.00 -40.33
C LEU A 15 -24.39 -41.24 -39.54
N ALA A 16 -25.27 -41.00 -38.56
CA ALA A 16 -26.25 -41.98 -38.11
C ALA A 16 -27.61 -41.28 -37.98
N LEU A 17 -28.55 -41.72 -38.81
CA LEU A 17 -29.94 -41.29 -38.88
C LEU A 17 -30.70 -41.80 -37.66
N GLY A 18 -31.35 -40.89 -36.94
CA GLY A 18 -32.36 -41.18 -35.94
C GLY A 18 -33.48 -40.16 -36.06
N THR A 19 -34.50 -40.47 -36.86
CA THR A 19 -35.71 -39.66 -37.00
C THR A 19 -36.68 -39.98 -35.87
N ALA A 20 -37.00 -39.00 -35.01
CA ALA A 20 -38.29 -38.93 -34.31
C ALA A 20 -38.50 -37.54 -33.69
N GLY A 21 -39.66 -36.93 -34.00
CA GLY A 21 -40.34 -35.99 -33.10
C GLY A 21 -40.17 -34.51 -33.40
N LEU A 22 -41.14 -33.92 -34.10
CA LEU A 22 -41.44 -32.49 -34.03
C LEU A 22 -41.69 -32.08 -32.57
N MET A 23 -41.07 -30.99 -32.11
CA MET A 23 -41.75 -29.91 -31.37
C MET A 23 -40.95 -28.62 -31.53
N ALA A 24 -41.62 -27.58 -32.04
CA ALA A 24 -41.13 -26.22 -32.00
C ALA A 24 -41.14 -25.75 -30.54
N SER A 25 -39.96 -25.72 -29.90
CA SER A 25 -39.79 -25.04 -28.62
C SER A 25 -39.31 -23.63 -28.89
N THR A 26 -40.17 -22.67 -28.60
CA THR A 26 -39.83 -21.27 -28.37
C THR A 26 -38.60 -21.22 -27.46
N VAL A 27 -37.48 -20.67 -27.96
CA VAL A 27 -36.38 -20.23 -27.10
C VAL A 27 -36.93 -19.03 -26.33
N GLN A 28 -37.56 -19.30 -25.20
CA GLN A 28 -37.82 -18.30 -24.19
C GLN A 28 -36.43 -17.91 -23.68
N ALA A 29 -36.00 -16.68 -23.99
CA ALA A 29 -34.83 -16.11 -23.34
C ALA A 29 -35.03 -16.26 -21.84
N ALA A 30 -34.11 -16.97 -21.17
CA ALA A 30 -34.07 -16.99 -19.73
C ALA A 30 -34.04 -15.52 -19.26
N PRO A 31 -34.86 -15.12 -18.27
CA PRO A 31 -34.75 -13.79 -17.72
C PRO A 31 -33.30 -13.60 -17.30
N SER A 32 -32.66 -12.55 -17.84
CA SER A 32 -31.35 -12.11 -17.40
C SER A 32 -31.40 -12.04 -15.88
N ALA A 33 -30.61 -12.88 -15.21
CA ALA A 33 -30.42 -12.76 -13.78
C ALA A 33 -30.11 -11.28 -13.49
N PRO A 34 -30.75 -10.66 -12.49
CA PRO A 34 -30.38 -9.30 -12.12
C PRO A 34 -28.87 -9.31 -11.89
N SER A 35 -28.17 -8.42 -12.59
CA SER A 35 -26.78 -8.08 -12.26
C SER A 35 -26.72 -7.97 -10.75
N ALA A 36 -25.89 -8.79 -10.09
CA ALA A 36 -25.64 -8.60 -8.67
C ALA A 36 -25.30 -7.11 -8.49
N ALA A 37 -25.98 -6.45 -7.55
CA ALA A 37 -25.65 -5.07 -7.24
C ALA A 37 -24.17 -5.05 -6.89
N GLN A 38 -23.41 -4.25 -7.62
CA GLN A 38 -21.98 -4.11 -7.38
C GLN A 38 -21.81 -3.64 -5.93
N ALA A 39 -20.95 -4.30 -5.16
CA ALA A 39 -20.66 -3.88 -3.80
C ALA A 39 -20.10 -2.44 -3.83
N THR A 40 -20.41 -1.66 -2.81
CA THR A 40 -20.01 -0.26 -2.71
C THR A 40 -19.01 -0.10 -1.56
N ALA A 41 -18.00 0.75 -1.78
CA ALA A 41 -17.13 1.17 -0.71
C ALA A 41 -17.94 2.01 0.28
N SER A 42 -17.44 2.22 1.49
CA SER A 42 -18.15 3.00 2.49
C SER A 42 -17.23 3.90 3.30
N VAL A 43 -17.70 5.11 3.59
CA VAL A 43 -17.12 5.98 4.62
C VAL A 43 -17.95 5.85 5.90
N VAL A 44 -17.28 5.43 6.97
CA VAL A 44 -17.90 5.08 8.26
C VAL A 44 -17.13 5.68 9.42
N VAL A 45 -17.80 5.88 10.55
CA VAL A 45 -17.11 6.15 11.82
C VAL A 45 -17.03 4.83 12.60
N ALA A 46 -15.84 4.42 12.97
CA ALA A 46 -15.59 3.20 13.75
C ALA A 46 -14.51 3.47 14.79
N ASP A 47 -14.73 3.01 16.01
CA ASP A 47 -13.81 3.18 17.15
C ASP A 47 -13.43 4.65 17.47
N GLY A 48 -14.24 5.60 17.01
CA GLY A 48 -14.03 7.04 17.21
C GLY A 48 -13.26 7.73 16.08
N GLU A 49 -12.93 7.00 15.01
CA GLU A 49 -12.16 7.50 13.88
C GLU A 49 -12.95 7.37 12.56
N LEU A 50 -12.55 8.15 11.57
CA LEU A 50 -13.13 8.12 10.22
C LEU A 50 -12.44 7.05 9.37
N TRP A 51 -13.21 6.13 8.79
CA TRP A 51 -12.71 5.05 7.96
C TRP A 51 -13.27 5.12 6.54
N TYR A 52 -12.40 5.06 5.54
CA TYR A 52 -12.77 4.56 4.21
C TYR A 52 -12.58 3.04 4.19
N LYS A 53 -13.59 2.30 3.73
CA LYS A 53 -13.56 0.84 3.56
C LYS A 53 -13.92 0.46 2.15
N ALA A 54 -12.97 -0.15 1.45
CA ALA A 54 -13.15 -0.64 0.11
C ALA A 54 -14.23 -1.73 -0.01
N ALA A 55 -14.80 -1.85 -1.21
CA ALA A 55 -15.74 -2.91 -1.50
C ALA A 55 -15.00 -4.24 -1.72
N PRO A 56 -15.44 -5.36 -1.10
CA PRO A 56 -14.81 -6.65 -1.32
C PRO A 56 -14.95 -7.12 -2.78
N GLY A 57 -13.91 -7.76 -3.29
CA GLY A 57 -13.86 -8.35 -4.62
C GLY A 57 -13.61 -7.33 -5.74
N GLN A 58 -13.24 -6.10 -5.43
CA GLN A 58 -13.02 -5.02 -6.39
C GLN A 58 -11.59 -4.50 -6.31
N GLN A 59 -11.04 -4.09 -7.46
CA GLN A 59 -9.76 -3.38 -7.51
C GLN A 59 -10.02 -1.89 -7.38
N ASN A 60 -9.86 -1.33 -6.19
CA ASN A 60 -10.12 0.05 -5.81
C ASN A 60 -8.93 0.95 -6.18
N LYS A 61 -9.22 2.23 -6.39
CA LYS A 61 -8.18 3.23 -6.63
C LYS A 61 -8.55 4.48 -5.87
N VAL A 62 -8.04 4.56 -4.64
CA VAL A 62 -8.38 5.62 -3.69
C VAL A 62 -7.36 6.75 -3.80
N THR A 63 -7.85 7.97 -3.93
CA THR A 63 -7.03 9.16 -3.69
C THR A 63 -7.67 10.00 -2.60
N VAL A 64 -6.85 10.56 -1.71
CA VAL A 64 -7.33 11.44 -0.64
C VAL A 64 -6.67 12.81 -0.77
N ASP A 65 -7.50 13.80 -1.06
CA ASP A 65 -7.10 15.20 -1.05
C ASP A 65 -7.37 15.79 0.34
N GLU A 66 -6.48 16.67 0.82
CA GLU A 66 -6.61 17.35 2.11
C GLU A 66 -6.59 18.87 1.94
N GLU A 67 -7.47 19.55 2.67
CA GLU A 67 -7.42 21.00 2.88
C GLU A 67 -7.64 21.30 4.37
N ILE A 68 -6.94 22.30 4.91
CA ILE A 68 -7.21 22.81 6.26
C ILE A 68 -8.19 23.99 6.15
N ASP A 69 -9.39 23.81 6.73
CA ASP A 69 -10.44 24.83 6.76
C ASP A 69 -10.57 25.46 8.15
N HIS A 70 -10.35 26.78 8.23
CA HIS A 70 -10.48 27.54 9.46
C HIS A 70 -11.88 28.17 9.57
N ARG A 71 -12.71 27.61 10.44
CA ARG A 71 -14.09 28.08 10.67
C ARG A 71 -14.14 28.95 11.91
N GLY A 72 -14.04 30.26 11.71
CA GLY A 72 -14.07 31.21 12.82
C GLY A 72 -12.70 31.39 13.47
N LYS A 73 -12.66 31.65 14.78
CA LYS A 73 -11.42 32.03 15.48
C LYS A 73 -10.67 30.84 16.11
N HIS A 74 -11.36 29.72 16.29
CA HIS A 74 -10.98 28.65 17.20
C HIS A 74 -11.24 27.25 16.64
N ASP A 75 -11.98 27.13 15.54
CA ASP A 75 -12.26 25.83 14.94
C ASP A 75 -11.46 25.69 13.63
N SER A 76 -10.64 24.65 13.56
CA SER A 76 -9.98 24.22 12.33
C SER A 76 -10.43 22.80 12.02
N TYR A 77 -10.48 22.44 10.74
CA TYR A 77 -10.92 21.13 10.28
C TYR A 77 -9.96 20.61 9.23
N TYR A 78 -9.64 19.32 9.31
CA TYR A 78 -9.15 18.58 8.14
C TYR A 78 -10.34 18.29 7.25
N VAL A 79 -10.32 18.90 6.06
CA VAL A 79 -11.27 18.60 5.01
C VAL A 79 -10.64 17.53 4.13
N LEU A 80 -11.13 16.31 4.27
CA LEU A 80 -10.67 15.15 3.52
C LEU A 80 -11.66 14.87 2.39
N THR A 81 -11.15 14.71 1.17
CA THR A 81 -11.96 14.27 0.04
C THR A 81 -11.44 12.95 -0.48
N PHE A 82 -12.21 11.89 -0.22
CA PHE A 82 -11.96 10.55 -0.72
C PHE A 82 -12.52 10.44 -2.14
N HIS A 83 -11.68 10.03 -3.08
CA HIS A 83 -12.07 9.70 -4.44
C HIS A 83 -11.77 8.24 -4.70
N ASP A 84 -12.73 7.52 -5.28
CA ASP A 84 -12.54 6.16 -5.75
C ASP A 84 -13.13 5.99 -7.16
N ARG A 85 -12.80 4.90 -7.84
CA ARG A 85 -13.36 4.56 -9.16
C ARG A 85 -14.80 4.05 -9.09
N TYR A 86 -15.24 3.60 -7.92
CA TYR A 86 -16.57 3.04 -7.67
C TYR A 86 -17.37 3.94 -6.74
N ALA A 87 -18.67 3.64 -6.61
CA ALA A 87 -19.52 4.40 -5.72
C ALA A 87 -19.17 4.12 -4.25
N ILE A 88 -19.14 5.19 -3.47
CA ILE A 88 -18.86 5.23 -2.04
C ILE A 88 -20.17 5.60 -1.33
N ASP A 89 -20.62 4.75 -0.41
CA ASP A 89 -21.73 5.04 0.50
C ASP A 89 -21.22 5.78 1.74
N ILE A 90 -22.08 6.63 2.32
CA ILE A 90 -21.77 7.36 3.57
C ILE A 90 -22.68 6.80 4.65
N SER A 91 -22.11 6.34 5.77
CA SER A 91 -22.89 5.95 6.94
C SER A 91 -23.60 7.14 7.59
N ALA A 92 -24.66 6.88 8.36
CA ALA A 92 -25.34 7.93 9.11
C ALA A 92 -24.38 8.62 10.09
N ASP A 93 -23.57 7.85 10.81
CA ASP A 93 -22.63 8.37 11.80
C ASP A 93 -21.56 9.26 11.14
N ALA A 94 -20.99 8.84 10.01
CA ALA A 94 -20.03 9.68 9.27
C ALA A 94 -20.66 10.98 8.74
N ALA A 95 -21.93 10.95 8.34
CA ALA A 95 -22.64 12.14 7.91
C ALA A 95 -22.96 13.11 9.07
N GLU A 96 -23.22 12.60 10.27
CA GLU A 96 -23.59 13.38 11.45
C GLU A 96 -22.37 13.89 12.23
N ASP A 97 -21.37 13.03 12.46
CA ASP A 97 -20.22 13.31 13.32
C ASP A 97 -19.14 14.10 12.58
N ASP A 98 -18.75 13.67 11.37
CA ASP A 98 -17.68 14.28 10.57
C ASP A 98 -18.19 15.07 9.36
N GLY A 99 -19.50 15.31 9.30
CA GLY A 99 -20.13 16.11 8.25
C GLY A 99 -19.88 15.59 6.83
N CYS A 100 -19.68 14.28 6.67
CA CYS A 100 -19.42 13.67 5.38
C CYS A 100 -20.59 13.87 4.41
N ALA A 101 -20.29 14.38 3.22
CA ALA A 101 -21.27 14.64 2.18
C ALA A 101 -20.68 14.44 0.78
N TYR A 102 -21.58 14.32 -0.21
CA TYR A 102 -21.20 14.28 -1.62
C TYR A 102 -20.91 15.69 -2.12
N PRO A 103 -19.74 15.96 -2.73
CA PRO A 103 -19.38 17.30 -3.21
C PRO A 103 -20.29 17.81 -4.33
N GLU A 104 -20.74 16.91 -5.21
CA GLU A 104 -21.58 17.23 -6.37
C GLU A 104 -22.85 16.38 -6.39
N GLU A 105 -23.95 16.96 -6.89
CA GLU A 105 -25.21 16.24 -7.01
C GLU A 105 -25.11 15.12 -8.06
N GLY A 106 -25.28 13.87 -7.63
CA GLY A 106 -25.29 12.70 -8.49
C GLY A 106 -23.92 12.04 -8.69
N ASP A 107 -22.84 12.66 -8.23
CA ASP A 107 -21.55 11.99 -8.12
C ASP A 107 -21.49 11.21 -6.79
N ARG A 108 -21.19 9.91 -6.89
CA ARG A 108 -21.04 9.00 -5.76
C ARG A 108 -19.61 8.47 -5.65
N THR A 109 -18.72 8.91 -6.52
CA THR A 109 -17.31 8.47 -6.55
C THR A 109 -16.41 9.34 -5.67
N ALA A 110 -16.97 10.42 -5.11
CA ALA A 110 -16.29 11.32 -4.20
C ALA A 110 -17.11 11.54 -2.92
N VAL A 111 -16.44 11.52 -1.78
CA VAL A 111 -17.02 11.85 -0.46
C VAL A 111 -16.10 12.85 0.22
N ARG A 112 -16.65 13.98 0.68
CA ARG A 112 -15.93 15.01 1.41
C ARG A 112 -16.38 15.04 2.86
N CYS A 113 -15.45 14.88 3.78
CA CYS A 113 -15.64 14.92 5.22
C CYS A 113 -14.90 16.11 5.83
N ALA A 114 -15.35 16.59 6.98
CA ALA A 114 -14.73 17.67 7.73
C ALA A 114 -14.50 17.21 9.17
N VAL A 115 -13.33 16.64 9.41
CA VAL A 115 -12.90 16.13 10.71
C VAL A 115 -12.35 17.30 11.53
N LYS A 116 -12.80 17.45 12.77
CA LYS A 116 -12.51 18.63 13.60
C LYS A 116 -11.17 18.50 14.32
N ILE A 117 -10.28 19.46 14.07
CA ILE A 117 -9.00 19.63 14.80
C ILE A 117 -9.27 20.15 16.22
N PRO A 118 -9.05 19.35 17.29
CA PRO A 118 -9.36 19.76 18.64
C PRO A 118 -8.37 20.83 19.14
N GLU A 119 -8.88 21.84 19.87
CA GLU A 119 -8.03 22.87 20.45
C GLU A 119 -7.11 22.29 21.54
N ASN A 120 -5.79 22.38 21.34
CA ASN A 120 -4.75 21.82 22.21
C ASN A 120 -4.69 20.28 22.26
N SER A 121 -5.24 19.58 21.27
CA SER A 121 -4.90 18.17 21.07
C SER A 121 -3.47 18.05 20.55
N ASP A 122 -2.69 17.20 21.21
CA ASP A 122 -1.60 16.47 20.57
C ASP A 122 -2.12 15.29 19.74
N ASP A 123 -3.41 14.96 19.86
CA ASP A 123 -4.13 14.09 18.93
C ASP A 123 -4.17 14.78 17.56
N SER A 124 -3.29 14.33 16.67
CA SER A 124 -3.54 14.43 15.24
C SER A 124 -4.82 13.66 14.95
N ASP A 125 -5.89 14.31 14.50
CA ASP A 125 -7.06 13.55 14.06
C ASP A 125 -6.62 12.56 12.98
N SER A 126 -6.91 11.30 13.23
CA SER A 126 -6.61 10.17 12.37
C SER A 126 -7.81 9.86 11.49
N TYR A 127 -7.50 9.42 10.28
CA TYR A 127 -8.45 8.65 9.48
C TYR A 127 -7.76 7.41 8.96
N ASP A 128 -8.54 6.41 8.61
CA ASP A 128 -8.03 5.14 8.15
C ASP A 128 -8.60 4.75 6.78
N ILE A 129 -7.83 3.99 6.03
CA ILE A 129 -8.18 3.44 4.73
C ILE A 129 -7.93 1.93 4.77
N ASP A 130 -8.98 1.15 4.57
CA ASP A 130 -8.91 -0.30 4.33
C ASP A 130 -9.17 -0.55 2.83
N LEU A 131 -8.14 -1.02 2.11
CA LEU A 131 -8.18 -1.26 0.66
C LEU A 131 -8.80 -2.61 0.27
N GLY A 132 -8.85 -3.57 1.19
CA GLY A 132 -9.66 -4.78 1.03
C GLY A 132 -8.88 -6.01 0.56
N ASP A 133 -9.25 -6.56 -0.61
CA ASP A 133 -8.89 -7.95 -0.98
C ASP A 133 -8.38 -8.17 -2.41
N LYS A 134 -8.03 -7.09 -3.13
CA LYS A 134 -7.47 -7.14 -4.47
C LYS A 134 -6.21 -6.28 -4.53
N ASN A 135 -5.54 -6.33 -5.68
CA ASN A 135 -4.47 -5.40 -5.99
C ASN A 135 -5.06 -4.00 -6.16
N ASP A 136 -4.90 -3.20 -5.12
CA ASP A 136 -5.51 -1.90 -4.91
C ASP A 136 -4.45 -0.80 -4.95
N THR A 137 -4.91 0.45 -4.93
CA THR A 137 -4.00 1.60 -4.93
C THR A 137 -4.55 2.68 -4.02
N ALA A 138 -3.72 3.20 -3.12
CA ALA A 138 -3.98 4.42 -2.36
C ALA A 138 -2.95 5.49 -2.70
N THR A 139 -3.41 6.74 -2.85
CA THR A 139 -2.51 7.89 -2.98
C THR A 139 -3.03 9.05 -2.14
N LEU A 140 -2.22 9.50 -1.18
CA LEU A 140 -2.51 10.67 -0.37
C LEU A 140 -1.90 11.92 -1.01
N ALA A 141 -2.47 13.08 -0.70
CA ALA A 141 -1.86 14.36 -0.99
C ALA A 141 -0.44 14.40 -0.38
N PRO A 142 0.61 14.79 -1.14
CA PRO A 142 1.99 14.77 -0.65
C PRO A 142 2.22 15.67 0.58
N ASP A 143 1.43 16.72 0.72
CA ASP A 143 1.44 17.69 1.81
C ASP A 143 0.34 17.48 2.84
N SER A 144 -0.31 16.30 2.82
CA SER A 144 -1.28 15.88 3.83
C SER A 144 -0.65 15.91 5.22
N GLN A 145 -1.26 16.66 6.13
CA GLN A 145 -0.84 16.82 7.52
C GLN A 145 -1.71 16.02 8.48
N ALA A 146 -2.84 15.49 8.00
CA ALA A 146 -3.65 14.54 8.75
C ALA A 146 -2.91 13.21 8.91
N TRP A 147 -3.14 12.56 10.05
CA TRP A 147 -2.62 11.22 10.27
C TRP A 147 -3.48 10.22 9.50
N ALA A 148 -2.84 9.35 8.71
CA ALA A 148 -3.56 8.34 7.95
C ALA A 148 -3.03 6.95 8.28
N GLY A 149 -3.89 6.04 8.73
CA GLY A 149 -3.61 4.60 8.72
C GLY A 149 -4.07 3.99 7.40
N ILE A 150 -3.19 3.34 6.65
CA ILE A 150 -3.54 2.70 5.39
C ILE A 150 -3.20 1.22 5.48
N TYR A 151 -4.22 0.40 5.24
CA TYR A 151 -4.14 -1.06 5.28
C TYR A 151 -4.46 -1.58 3.86
N GLY A 152 -3.48 -2.18 3.19
CA GLY A 152 -3.63 -2.78 1.86
C GLY A 152 -4.57 -3.98 1.88
N GLY A 153 -4.34 -4.89 2.84
CA GLY A 153 -5.20 -6.03 3.06
C GLY A 153 -4.69 -7.24 2.29
N LYS A 154 -5.42 -7.75 1.30
CA LYS A 154 -4.91 -8.84 0.43
C LYS A 154 -4.72 -8.35 -0.97
N GLY A 155 -3.66 -8.81 -1.64
CA GLY A 155 -3.35 -8.48 -3.02
C GLY A 155 -2.04 -7.70 -3.07
N ASP A 156 -1.51 -7.53 -4.28
CA ASP A 156 -0.28 -6.75 -4.46
C ASP A 156 -0.67 -5.27 -4.61
N ASP A 157 -0.53 -4.51 -3.53
CA ASP A 157 -1.02 -3.15 -3.38
C ASP A 157 0.04 -2.10 -3.68
N VAL A 158 -0.41 -0.93 -4.12
CA VAL A 158 0.46 0.22 -4.35
C VAL A 158 -0.02 1.39 -3.51
N ILE A 159 0.72 1.69 -2.45
CA ILE A 159 0.36 2.72 -1.48
C ILE A 159 1.41 3.83 -1.53
N LYS A 160 0.97 5.03 -1.89
CA LYS A 160 1.78 6.24 -1.85
C LYS A 160 1.25 7.21 -0.81
N ALA A 161 2.00 7.39 0.26
CA ALA A 161 1.55 8.16 1.40
C ALA A 161 2.29 9.50 1.55
N SER A 162 1.82 10.30 2.50
CA SER A 162 2.49 11.51 2.97
C SER A 162 3.47 11.19 4.10
N GLU A 163 4.18 12.22 4.56
CA GLU A 163 5.21 12.15 5.60
C GLU A 163 4.74 11.63 6.98
N SER A 164 3.44 11.56 7.23
CA SER A 164 2.85 11.27 8.55
C SER A 164 1.98 10.00 8.57
N ALA A 165 1.94 9.24 7.48
CA ALA A 165 1.05 8.09 7.38
C ALA A 165 1.68 6.81 7.94
N LEU A 166 0.82 5.99 8.54
CA LEU A 166 1.09 4.62 8.97
C LEU A 166 0.64 3.67 7.86
N LEU A 167 1.54 2.82 7.36
CA LEU A 167 1.25 1.90 6.24
C LEU A 167 1.42 0.45 6.63
N HIS A 168 0.43 -0.37 6.29
CA HIS A 168 0.47 -1.83 6.36
C HIS A 168 0.12 -2.39 4.97
N GLY A 169 1.03 -3.13 4.35
CA GLY A 169 0.79 -3.80 3.07
C GLY A 169 -0.24 -4.91 3.22
N GLY A 170 0.08 -5.90 4.05
CA GLY A 170 -0.82 -7.00 4.39
C GLY A 170 -0.36 -8.32 3.77
N GLU A 171 -1.22 -9.00 3.03
CA GLU A 171 -0.85 -10.21 2.27
C GLU A 171 -0.65 -9.83 0.80
N GLY A 172 0.54 -10.03 0.23
CA GLY A 172 0.81 -9.73 -1.18
C GLY A 172 2.21 -9.19 -1.38
N ASP A 173 2.64 -9.02 -2.63
CA ASP A 173 3.93 -8.38 -2.93
C ASP A 173 3.71 -6.86 -3.09
N ASP A 174 3.80 -6.09 -2.00
CA ASP A 174 3.33 -4.70 -1.92
C ASP A 174 4.39 -3.65 -2.28
N GLN A 175 3.93 -2.48 -2.73
CA GLN A 175 4.77 -1.31 -3.01
C GLN A 175 4.34 -0.13 -2.14
N LEU A 176 5.16 0.17 -1.14
CA LEU A 176 4.87 1.18 -0.12
C LEU A 176 5.87 2.34 -0.23
N ASP A 177 5.35 3.55 -0.43
CA ASP A 177 6.11 4.80 -0.39
C ASP A 177 5.71 5.58 0.87
N GLY A 178 6.60 5.56 1.88
CA GLY A 178 6.37 6.12 3.21
C GLY A 178 6.51 7.64 3.31
N GLY A 179 6.76 8.35 2.20
CA GLY A 179 6.78 9.82 2.16
C GLY A 179 8.02 10.50 2.75
N GLY A 180 8.79 9.81 3.61
CA GLY A 180 10.12 10.24 4.05
C GLY A 180 10.15 11.38 5.08
N GLY A 181 9.09 11.54 5.89
CA GLY A 181 8.98 12.60 6.89
C GLY A 181 9.61 12.26 8.24
N PRO A 182 10.01 13.25 9.07
CA PRO A 182 10.68 13.01 10.35
C PRO A 182 9.78 12.41 11.44
N PHE A 183 8.47 12.31 11.21
CA PHE A 183 7.47 11.82 12.17
C PHE A 183 6.73 10.56 11.71
N GLY A 184 7.01 10.06 10.51
CA GLY A 184 6.34 8.86 10.00
C GLY A 184 6.74 7.64 10.82
N PHE A 185 5.76 6.94 11.40
CA PHE A 185 5.91 5.54 11.79
C PHE A 185 5.96 4.76 10.48
N GLY A 186 7.15 4.34 10.08
CA GLY A 186 7.36 3.96 8.69
C GLY A 186 6.71 2.63 8.32
N PRO A 187 6.68 2.29 7.02
CA PRO A 187 5.85 1.20 6.50
C PRO A 187 6.18 -0.19 7.04
N TRP A 188 5.12 -1.00 7.17
CA TRP A 188 5.15 -2.45 7.35
C TRP A 188 4.73 -3.12 6.04
N GLY A 189 5.61 -3.93 5.44
CA GLY A 189 5.27 -4.77 4.29
C GLY A 189 4.27 -5.86 4.67
N ASP A 190 4.51 -6.47 5.84
CA ASP A 190 3.80 -7.64 6.33
C ASP A 190 4.18 -8.90 5.52
N ALA A 191 3.24 -9.62 4.93
CA ALA A 191 3.51 -10.93 4.34
C ALA A 191 3.59 -10.88 2.80
N GLY A 192 4.76 -11.16 2.26
CA GLY A 192 5.02 -11.20 0.82
C GLY A 192 6.37 -10.58 0.51
N ASN A 193 6.71 -10.40 -0.76
CA ASN A 193 7.98 -9.78 -1.15
C ASN A 193 7.74 -8.30 -1.43
N ASP A 194 8.01 -7.47 -0.44
CA ASP A 194 7.56 -6.10 -0.43
C ASP A 194 8.67 -5.12 -0.85
N THR A 195 8.25 -4.00 -1.41
CA THR A 195 9.14 -2.89 -1.76
C THR A 195 8.75 -1.66 -0.97
N LEU A 196 9.58 -1.32 0.02
CA LEU A 196 9.39 -0.19 0.91
C LEU A 196 10.40 0.91 0.55
N THR A 197 9.88 2.10 0.26
CA THR A 197 10.68 3.26 -0.16
C THR A 197 10.38 4.49 0.67
N HIS A 198 11.37 5.39 0.76
CA HIS A 198 11.32 6.59 1.58
C HIS A 198 10.95 6.28 3.03
N CYS A 199 11.61 5.24 3.56
CA CYS A 199 11.56 4.89 4.97
C CYS A 199 12.06 6.05 5.83
N SER A 200 11.18 6.59 6.67
CA SER A 200 11.43 7.75 7.54
C SER A 200 12.31 7.40 8.75
N GLN A 201 11.76 6.71 9.74
CA GLN A 201 12.47 6.32 10.96
C GLN A 201 12.55 4.81 11.06
N ASP A 202 11.42 4.10 11.09
CA ASP A 202 11.39 2.65 11.24
C ASP A 202 10.67 2.01 10.04
N CYS A 203 11.26 0.99 9.42
CA CYS A 203 10.61 0.20 8.37
C CYS A 203 10.77 -1.29 8.64
N PHE A 204 9.71 -2.04 8.34
CA PHE A 204 9.66 -3.48 8.56
C PHE A 204 9.21 -4.18 7.28
N GLY A 205 10.05 -5.04 6.71
CA GLY A 205 9.69 -5.89 5.57
C GLY A 205 8.66 -6.91 6.00
N GLY A 206 9.08 -7.84 6.85
CA GLY A 206 8.21 -8.88 7.37
C GLY A 206 8.63 -10.24 6.81
N PRO A 207 7.71 -11.21 6.70
CA PRO A 207 8.00 -12.46 6.01
C PRO A 207 8.02 -12.31 4.48
N GLY A 208 9.17 -12.52 3.86
CA GLY A 208 9.37 -12.59 2.41
C GLY A 208 10.72 -12.00 2.01
N ASN A 209 11.00 -11.85 0.72
CA ASN A 209 12.27 -11.27 0.27
C ASN A 209 12.05 -9.80 -0.07
N ASP A 210 12.37 -8.93 0.89
CA ASP A 210 11.93 -7.54 0.84
C ASP A 210 13.03 -6.60 0.34
N SER A 211 12.62 -5.46 -0.19
CA SER A 211 13.50 -4.37 -0.62
C SER A 211 13.15 -3.10 0.13
N LEU A 212 13.97 -2.74 1.12
CA LEU A 212 13.78 -1.57 1.96
C LEU A 212 14.79 -0.48 1.61
N THR A 213 14.29 0.74 1.44
CA THR A 213 15.11 1.90 1.10
C THR A 213 14.78 3.11 1.97
N GLY A 214 15.79 3.54 2.72
CA GLY A 214 15.83 4.74 3.56
C GLY A 214 15.75 6.08 2.82
N THR A 215 16.06 7.13 3.56
CA THR A 215 16.08 8.54 3.13
C THR A 215 17.48 9.12 3.29
N GLY A 216 17.62 10.45 3.35
CA GLY A 216 18.90 11.09 3.70
C GLY A 216 19.07 11.34 5.19
N GLU A 217 18.15 10.83 6.00
CA GLU A 217 18.12 10.95 7.46
C GLU A 217 18.43 9.60 8.11
N ALA A 218 18.70 9.59 9.42
CA ALA A 218 18.93 8.35 10.15
C ALA A 218 17.69 7.45 10.12
N ASN A 219 17.82 6.24 9.58
CA ASN A 219 16.76 5.25 9.49
C ASN A 219 17.09 3.96 10.26
N SER A 220 16.05 3.23 10.65
CA SER A 220 16.08 1.87 11.19
C SER A 220 15.31 0.97 10.22
N LEU A 221 16.03 0.10 9.53
CA LEU A 221 15.47 -0.79 8.52
C LEU A 221 15.55 -2.24 9.00
N HIS A 222 14.43 -2.95 8.96
CA HIS A 222 14.29 -4.33 9.42
C HIS A 222 13.78 -5.19 8.26
N GLY A 223 14.61 -6.08 7.71
CA GLY A 223 14.18 -7.04 6.68
C GLY A 223 13.25 -8.10 7.26
N GLU A 224 13.63 -8.65 8.41
CA GLU A 224 12.93 -9.73 9.12
C GLU A 224 13.16 -11.12 8.52
N ASP A 225 12.16 -11.78 7.92
CA ASP A 225 12.26 -13.19 7.54
C ASP A 225 12.31 -13.35 6.00
N GLY A 226 13.51 -13.47 5.42
CA GLY A 226 13.72 -13.86 4.03
C GLY A 226 15.09 -13.42 3.54
N ASN A 227 15.26 -13.23 2.22
CA ASN A 227 16.53 -12.76 1.68
C ASN A 227 16.35 -11.30 1.24
N ASP A 228 16.69 -10.40 2.15
CA ASP A 228 16.28 -9.00 2.03
C ASP A 228 17.38 -8.12 1.44
N VAL A 229 16.97 -6.98 0.87
CA VAL A 229 17.87 -5.94 0.37
C VAL A 229 17.55 -4.63 1.09
N LEU A 230 18.45 -4.20 1.96
CA LEU A 230 18.30 -2.98 2.75
C LEU A 230 19.30 -1.91 2.29
N ARG A 231 18.83 -0.68 2.12
CA ARG A 231 19.64 0.49 1.73
C ARG A 231 19.36 1.67 2.65
N GLY A 232 20.33 2.04 3.50
CA GLY A 232 20.25 3.20 4.40
C GLY A 232 20.24 4.53 3.65
N LYS A 233 21.13 4.65 2.64
CA LYS A 233 21.42 5.85 1.84
C LYS A 233 22.28 6.87 2.58
N GLY A 234 21.67 7.84 3.25
CA GLY A 234 22.37 8.92 3.89
C GLY A 234 21.86 9.00 5.31
N GLY A 235 22.73 9.17 6.30
CA GLY A 235 22.23 9.23 7.67
C GLY A 235 23.22 8.66 8.65
N ALA A 236 22.71 8.14 9.75
CA ALA A 236 23.45 7.26 10.63
C ALA A 236 22.50 6.09 10.87
N ASP A 237 22.58 5.11 9.98
CA ASP A 237 21.50 4.15 9.78
C ASP A 237 21.73 2.88 10.58
N VAL A 238 20.62 2.20 10.89
CA VAL A 238 20.58 0.96 11.66
C VAL A 238 19.87 -0.07 10.79
N LEU A 239 20.62 -1.02 10.23
CA LEU A 239 20.08 -2.02 9.31
C LEU A 239 20.15 -3.41 9.94
N PHE A 240 19.01 -4.09 10.02
CA PHE A 240 18.89 -5.48 10.44
C PHE A 240 18.38 -6.32 9.28
N GLY A 241 19.20 -7.27 8.80
CA GLY A 241 18.79 -8.27 7.80
C GLY A 241 17.72 -9.16 8.37
N GLY A 242 18.10 -10.08 9.26
CA GLY A 242 17.14 -10.89 10.01
C GLY A 242 17.43 -12.37 9.84
N LYS A 243 16.46 -13.14 9.35
CA LYS A 243 16.66 -14.55 8.99
C LYS A 243 16.69 -14.71 7.48
N GLY A 244 17.79 -15.25 6.96
CA GLY A 244 17.97 -15.56 5.56
C GLY A 244 19.23 -14.89 5.04
N ASN A 245 19.46 -14.90 3.73
CA ASN A 245 20.72 -14.41 3.16
C ASN A 245 20.53 -12.96 2.70
N ASP A 246 20.92 -12.02 3.55
CA ASP A 246 20.57 -10.63 3.35
C ASP A 246 21.68 -9.82 2.68
N THR A 247 21.31 -8.76 1.98
CA THR A 247 22.24 -7.78 1.42
C THR A 247 21.97 -6.39 1.98
N LEU A 248 22.90 -5.88 2.79
CA LEU A 248 22.76 -4.62 3.50
C LEU A 248 23.76 -3.59 2.95
N TYR A 249 23.27 -2.38 2.69
CA TYR A 249 24.06 -1.23 2.26
C TYR A 249 23.81 -0.06 3.22
N GLY A 250 24.80 0.34 4.02
CA GLY A 250 24.75 1.56 4.84
C GLY A 250 24.79 2.80 3.94
N GLU A 251 25.72 2.79 2.99
CA GLU A 251 25.97 3.86 2.02
C GLU A 251 26.73 5.05 2.62
N ALA A 252 26.10 6.16 3.02
CA ALA A 252 26.81 7.33 3.55
C ALA A 252 26.36 7.65 4.96
N GLY A 253 27.26 7.59 5.93
CA GLY A 253 26.85 7.71 7.32
C GLY A 253 27.77 6.98 8.27
N ASP A 254 27.66 7.23 9.56
CA ASP A 254 28.23 6.31 10.55
C ASP A 254 27.19 5.23 10.85
N ASP A 255 27.21 4.14 10.08
CA ASP A 255 26.11 3.16 10.06
C ASP A 255 26.36 1.94 10.94
N ALA A 256 25.29 1.25 11.33
CA ALA A 256 25.34 0.00 12.04
C ALA A 256 24.53 -1.08 11.30
N LEU A 257 25.21 -2.10 10.81
CA LEU A 257 24.66 -3.17 9.99
C LEU A 257 24.77 -4.52 10.71
N TRP A 258 23.64 -5.20 10.85
CA TRP A 258 23.54 -6.54 11.41
C TRP A 258 22.86 -7.48 10.41
N GLY A 259 23.62 -8.40 9.82
CA GLY A 259 23.05 -9.44 8.94
C GLY A 259 22.17 -10.43 9.70
N ASN A 260 22.50 -10.68 10.97
CA ASN A 260 21.85 -11.66 11.83
C ASN A 260 22.07 -13.10 11.35
N SER A 261 21.04 -13.87 11.00
CA SER A 261 21.17 -15.31 10.74
C SER A 261 21.12 -15.62 9.24
N GLY A 262 22.22 -16.12 8.68
CA GLY A 262 22.29 -16.54 7.29
C GLY A 262 23.64 -16.25 6.67
N ASP A 263 23.76 -16.43 5.36
CA ASP A 263 24.97 -16.07 4.61
C ASP A 263 24.78 -14.67 4.03
N ASP A 264 25.22 -13.64 4.76
CA ASP A 264 24.92 -12.23 4.48
C ASP A 264 26.05 -11.48 3.76
N VAL A 265 25.69 -10.42 3.05
CA VAL A 265 26.61 -9.47 2.41
C VAL A 265 26.35 -8.07 2.95
N LEU A 266 27.32 -7.50 3.67
CA LEU A 266 27.20 -6.17 4.29
C LEU A 266 28.22 -5.21 3.68
N TRP A 267 27.74 -4.06 3.23
CA TRP A 267 28.54 -2.93 2.75
C TRP A 267 28.30 -1.72 3.64
N GLY A 268 29.31 -1.34 4.43
CA GLY A 268 29.23 -0.14 5.28
C GLY A 268 29.11 1.13 4.44
N GLY A 269 29.98 1.27 3.45
CA GLY A 269 30.06 2.48 2.63
C GLY A 269 30.97 3.52 3.27
N THR A 270 30.68 4.81 3.09
CA THR A 270 31.52 5.88 3.62
C THR A 270 31.11 6.25 5.04
N GLY A 271 32.07 6.18 5.96
CA GLY A 271 31.89 6.61 7.34
C GLY A 271 32.58 5.67 8.31
N THR A 272 32.26 5.79 9.59
CA THR A 272 32.76 4.89 10.62
C THR A 272 31.69 3.85 10.96
N ASP A 273 31.69 2.76 10.19
CA ASP A 273 30.61 1.78 10.28
C ASP A 273 30.88 0.66 11.28
N LYS A 274 29.80 0.07 11.78
CA LYS A 274 29.81 -1.15 12.60
C LYS A 274 29.08 -2.27 11.86
N LEU A 275 29.82 -3.27 11.41
CA LEU A 275 29.25 -4.42 10.68
C LEU A 275 29.33 -5.70 11.53
N SER A 276 28.24 -6.47 11.55
CA SER A 276 28.16 -7.78 12.18
C SER A 276 27.29 -8.73 11.37
N GLY A 277 27.90 -9.69 10.67
CA GLY A 277 27.15 -10.70 9.92
C GLY A 277 26.47 -11.77 10.77
N GLY A 278 26.75 -11.89 12.08
CA GLY A 278 26.12 -12.94 12.91
C GLY A 278 26.45 -14.38 12.48
N PRO A 279 25.60 -15.39 12.81
CA PRO A 279 25.81 -16.78 12.41
C PRO A 279 25.68 -17.00 10.89
N GLY A 280 26.67 -17.68 10.30
CA GLY A 280 26.68 -18.07 8.88
C GLY A 280 28.01 -17.72 8.20
N ARG A 281 28.04 -17.77 6.86
CA ARG A 281 29.22 -17.35 6.07
C ARG A 281 28.95 -15.98 5.46
N ASN A 282 29.57 -14.97 6.06
CA ASN A 282 29.27 -13.58 5.75
C ASN A 282 30.41 -12.86 5.03
N GLU A 283 30.06 -11.97 4.11
CA GLU A 283 30.96 -11.05 3.42
C GLU A 283 30.77 -9.64 4.00
N LEU A 284 31.82 -9.08 4.61
CA LEU A 284 31.78 -7.76 5.24
C LEU A 284 32.74 -6.82 4.52
N HIS A 285 32.20 -5.75 3.95
CA HIS A 285 32.92 -4.73 3.20
C HIS A 285 32.84 -3.39 3.95
N GLN A 286 33.93 -3.01 4.61
CA GLN A 286 34.12 -1.64 5.08
C GLN A 286 35.02 -0.91 4.10
N ASP A 287 34.63 0.30 3.67
CA ASP A 287 35.62 1.18 3.07
C ASP A 287 36.59 1.60 4.16
N ARG A 288 37.88 1.36 3.94
CA ARG A 288 38.90 1.88 4.84
C ARG A 288 38.96 3.38 4.62
N ALA A 289 38.30 4.16 5.47
CA ALA A 289 38.88 5.44 5.85
C ALA A 289 40.29 5.14 6.39
N PHE A 290 41.29 5.86 5.89
CA PHE A 290 42.72 5.78 6.21
C PHE A 290 43.54 4.73 5.43
N ASP A 291 43.90 5.07 4.19
CA ASP A 291 45.31 4.94 3.79
C ASP A 291 45.97 6.30 4.05
N VAL A 292 47.10 6.27 4.74
CA VAL A 292 47.74 7.34 5.53
C VAL A 292 48.43 8.39 4.66
#